data_AF-A0A2E4HP26-F1
#
_entry.id   AF-A0A2E4HP26-F1
#
_cell.length_a   1.000
_cell.length_b   1.000
_cell.length_c   1.000
_cell.angle_alpha   90.00
_cell.angle_beta   90.00
_cell.angle_gamma   90.00
#
_symmetry.space_group_name_H-M   'P 1'
#
loop_
_entity.id
_entity.type
_entity.pdbx_description
1 polymer ?
#
loop_
_entity_poly.entity_id
_entity_poly.type
_entity_poly.pdbx_seq_one_letter_code
_entity_poly.pdbx_strand_id
1 'polypeptide(L)'
;MSNLIEARTISKYFLILALINTIAAIFFTLPILIPTSGIPLIVGVFPGTWLLIAYLLFLIVGVIGMLAWSLVYNLIESIFQKKNTIKKLAIIHLVFVELAIYGCASTMSFIGWQGGQALRQGLSIASVGFLIEPYVLPTGVFVSLVLLGQLIGVYNIFSTIRMK
;
A
#
# COMPACT_ATOMS: atom_id res chain seq x y z
N MET A 1 24.98 4.22 -17.85
CA MET A 1 24.51 3.40 -16.69
C MET A 1 23.95 2.09 -17.20
N SER A 2 24.22 0.96 -16.54
CA SER A 2 23.61 -0.34 -16.89
C SER A 2 22.09 -0.28 -16.78
N ASN A 3 21.38 -0.76 -17.80
CA ASN A 3 19.90 -0.87 -17.81
C ASN A 3 19.39 -2.07 -16.99
N LEU A 4 20.30 -2.91 -16.51
CA LEU A 4 20.01 -4.15 -15.79
C LEU A 4 20.47 -4.07 -14.34
N ILE A 5 19.77 -4.81 -13.48
CA ILE A 5 20.09 -5.00 -12.07
C ILE A 5 19.83 -6.43 -11.67
N GLU A 6 20.59 -6.96 -10.71
CA GLU A 6 20.34 -8.30 -10.18
C GLU A 6 18.95 -8.39 -9.54
N ALA A 7 18.19 -9.42 -9.91
CA ALA A 7 16.84 -9.63 -9.39
C ALA A 7 16.85 -9.82 -7.86
N ARG A 8 17.89 -10.48 -7.33
CA ARG A 8 18.11 -10.63 -5.87
C ARG A 8 18.30 -9.30 -5.15
N THR A 9 18.88 -8.30 -5.79
CA THR A 9 19.00 -6.96 -5.20
C THR A 9 17.64 -6.28 -5.07
N ILE A 10 16.81 -6.38 -6.12
CA ILE A 10 15.42 -5.87 -6.07
C ILE A 10 14.59 -6.60 -5.02
N SER A 11 14.73 -7.93 -4.92
CA SER A 11 14.09 -8.74 -3.89
C SER A 11 14.41 -8.23 -2.48
N LYS A 12 15.67 -7.91 -2.20
CA LYS A 12 16.09 -7.34 -0.90
C LYS A 12 15.42 -6.00 -0.62
N TYR A 13 15.25 -5.13 -1.62
CA TYR A 13 14.56 -3.86 -1.42
C TYR A 13 13.10 -4.06 -1.05
N PHE A 14 12.38 -4.95 -1.75
CA PHE A 14 11.01 -5.31 -1.38
C PHE A 14 10.92 -5.91 0.03
N LEU A 15 11.88 -6.75 0.44
CA LEU A 15 11.92 -7.31 1.79
C LEU A 15 12.13 -6.22 2.85
N ILE A 16 13.07 -5.31 2.63
CA ILE A 16 13.34 -4.20 3.55
C ILE A 16 12.09 -3.32 3.69
N LEU A 17 11.42 -2.97 2.60
CA LEU A 17 10.18 -2.19 2.65
C LEU A 17 9.07 -2.94 3.38
N ALA A 18 8.92 -4.25 3.15
CA ALA A 18 7.93 -5.05 3.88
C ALA A 18 8.17 -5.03 5.40
N LEU A 19 9.44 -5.08 5.84
CA LEU A 19 9.79 -4.98 7.26
C LEU A 19 9.51 -3.58 7.82
N ILE A 20 9.84 -2.52 7.07
CA ILE A 20 9.49 -1.14 7.43
C ILE A 20 7.97 -0.99 7.56
N ASN A 21 7.22 -1.51 6.60
CA ASN A 21 5.76 -1.48 6.60
C ASN A 21 5.18 -2.33 7.74
N THR A 22 5.83 -3.42 8.12
CA THR A 22 5.43 -4.19 9.30
C THR A 22 5.57 -3.35 10.57
N ILE A 23 6.69 -2.63 10.71
CA ILE A 23 6.89 -1.70 11.83
C ILE A 23 5.83 -0.60 11.82
N ALA A 24 5.56 0.01 10.66
CA ALA A 24 4.50 1.01 10.52
C ALA A 24 3.13 0.44 10.94
N ALA A 25 2.79 -0.77 10.48
CA ALA A 25 1.54 -1.44 10.83
C ALA A 25 1.41 -1.68 12.34
N ILE A 26 2.50 -2.04 13.04
CA ILE A 26 2.52 -2.16 14.51
C ILE A 26 2.09 -0.83 15.12
N PHE A 27 2.72 0.29 14.74
CA PHE A 27 2.35 1.61 15.26
C PHE A 27 0.90 2.01 14.96
N PHE A 28 0.38 1.68 13.77
CA PHE A 28 -1.03 1.90 13.44
C PHE A 28 -1.99 1.05 14.27
N THR A 29 -1.53 -0.10 14.76
CA THR A 29 -2.35 -1.03 15.56
C THR A 29 -2.39 -0.61 17.04
N LEU A 30 -1.31 -0.03 17.56
CA LEU A 30 -1.19 0.32 18.99
C LEU A 30 -2.38 1.13 19.54
N PRO A 31 -2.95 2.14 18.85
CA PRO A 31 -4.09 2.90 19.35
C PRO A 31 -5.33 2.06 19.67
N ILE A 32 -5.52 0.90 19.02
CA ILE A 32 -6.65 -0.02 19.29
C ILE A 32 -6.60 -0.55 20.73
N LEU A 33 -5.39 -0.68 21.30
CA LEU A 33 -5.19 -1.15 22.67
C LEU A 33 -5.62 -0.11 23.72
N ILE A 34 -5.92 1.12 23.31
CA ILE A 34 -6.31 2.22 24.19
C ILE A 34 -7.83 2.39 24.09
N PRO A 35 -8.63 1.96 25.09
CA PRO A 35 -10.09 2.04 25.03
C PRO A 35 -10.63 3.46 24.85
N THR A 36 -9.92 4.45 25.40
CA THR A 36 -10.27 5.88 25.28
C THR A 36 -10.09 6.45 23.88
N SER A 37 -9.43 5.73 22.96
CA SER A 37 -9.33 6.14 21.55
C SER A 37 -10.70 6.13 20.86
N GLY A 38 -11.66 5.34 21.35
CA GLY A 38 -12.97 5.18 20.74
C GLY A 38 -12.94 4.60 19.32
N ILE A 39 -11.80 4.03 18.88
CA ILE A 39 -11.62 3.46 17.54
C ILE A 39 -12.69 2.40 17.21
N PRO A 40 -13.07 1.46 18.11
CA PRO A 40 -14.13 0.52 17.81
C PRO A 40 -15.47 1.18 17.48
N LEU A 41 -15.80 2.29 18.15
CA LEU A 41 -17.03 3.04 17.92
C LEU A 41 -16.98 3.85 16.62
N ILE A 42 -15.79 4.33 16.23
CA ILE A 42 -15.56 5.02 14.96
C ILE A 42 -15.73 4.03 13.81
N VAL A 43 -15.04 2.89 13.86
CA VAL A 43 -14.98 1.92 12.76
C VAL A 43 -16.34 1.24 12.51
N GLY A 44 -17.21 1.15 13.51
CA GLY A 44 -18.52 0.52 13.39
C GLY A 44 -19.54 1.28 12.53
N VAL A 45 -19.25 2.52 12.12
CA VAL A 45 -20.20 3.37 11.38
C VAL A 45 -19.51 3.97 10.15
N PHE A 46 -20.20 4.05 9.01
CA PHE A 46 -19.68 4.78 7.85
C PHE A 46 -19.62 6.28 8.17
N PRO A 47 -18.53 7.00 7.86
CA PRO A 47 -17.37 6.59 7.06
C PRO A 47 -16.19 6.02 7.87
N GLY A 48 -16.30 5.85 9.19
CA GLY A 48 -15.23 5.28 10.02
C GLY A 48 -14.78 3.88 9.62
N THR A 49 -15.62 3.11 8.93
CA THR A 49 -15.24 1.83 8.28
C THR A 49 -14.03 1.98 7.33
N TRP A 50 -13.82 3.16 6.72
CA TRP A 50 -12.69 3.41 5.82
C TRP A 50 -11.34 3.31 6.52
N LEU A 51 -11.28 3.55 7.84
CA LEU A 51 -10.06 3.40 8.63
C LEU A 51 -9.63 1.92 8.70
N LEU A 52 -10.59 1.00 8.86
CA LEU A 52 -10.33 -0.43 8.81
C LEU A 52 -9.93 -0.89 7.41
N ILE A 53 -10.62 -0.42 6.37
CA ILE A 53 -10.29 -0.77 4.98
C ILE A 53 -8.87 -0.28 4.64
N ALA A 54 -8.52 0.95 5.03
CA ALA A 54 -7.18 1.51 4.85
C ALA A 54 -6.10 0.63 5.48
N TYR A 55 -6.32 0.22 6.74
CA TYR A 55 -5.39 -0.63 7.46
C TYR A 55 -5.25 -2.02 6.83
N LEU A 56 -6.37 -2.65 6.44
CA LEU A 56 -6.34 -3.95 5.75
C LEU A 56 -5.62 -3.87 4.40
N LEU A 57 -5.87 -2.81 3.61
CA LEU A 57 -5.16 -2.58 2.35
C LEU A 57 -3.65 -2.42 2.59
N PHE A 58 -3.26 -1.66 3.61
CA PHE A 58 -1.85 -1.49 3.96
C PHE A 58 -1.19 -2.81 4.36
N LEU A 59 -1.85 -3.65 5.16
CA LEU A 59 -1.35 -4.99 5.48
C LEU A 59 -1.24 -5.88 4.24
N ILE A 60 -2.28 -5.95 3.42
CA ILE A 60 -2.32 -6.85 2.25
C ILE A 60 -1.32 -6.41 1.20
N VAL A 61 -1.27 -5.13 0.84
CA VAL A 61 -0.43 -4.64 -0.26
C VAL A 61 0.95 -4.23 0.24
N GLY A 62 1.01 -3.42 1.31
CA GLY A 62 2.24 -2.85 1.83
C GLY A 62 3.11 -3.83 2.62
N VAL A 63 2.51 -4.83 3.28
CA VAL A 63 3.28 -5.86 4.00
C VAL A 63 3.33 -7.15 3.20
N ILE A 64 2.19 -7.83 3.04
CA ILE A 64 2.13 -9.16 2.41
C ILE A 64 2.50 -9.07 0.93
N GLY A 65 1.99 -8.08 0.20
CA GLY A 65 2.28 -7.86 -1.21
C GLY A 65 3.75 -7.57 -1.47
N MET A 66 4.38 -6.74 -0.63
CA MET A 66 5.82 -6.48 -0.72
C MET A 66 6.66 -7.73 -0.43
N LEU A 67 6.27 -8.54 0.57
CA LEU A 67 6.91 -9.84 0.80
C LEU A 67 6.75 -10.78 -0.40
N ALA A 68 5.55 -10.87 -0.98
CA ALA A 68 5.28 -11.69 -2.15
C ALA A 68 6.14 -11.27 -3.34
N TRP A 69 6.27 -9.97 -3.60
CA TRP A 69 7.16 -9.46 -4.66
C TRP A 69 8.63 -9.71 -4.37
N SER A 70 9.06 -9.60 -3.11
CA SER A 70 10.41 -10.01 -2.72
C SER A 70 10.67 -11.48 -3.10
N LEU A 71 9.73 -12.37 -2.81
CA LEU A 71 9.85 -13.79 -3.17
C LEU A 71 9.88 -13.99 -4.69
N VAL A 72 8.98 -13.34 -5.43
CA VAL A 72 8.94 -13.42 -6.90
C VAL A 72 10.29 -13.03 -7.50
N TYR A 73 10.86 -11.89 -7.12
CA TYR A 73 12.17 -11.45 -7.63
C TYR A 73 13.32 -12.37 -7.22
N ASN A 74 13.26 -13.01 -6.04
CA ASN A 74 14.27 -13.98 -5.61
C ASN A 74 14.19 -15.29 -6.43
N LEU A 75 12.98 -15.71 -6.82
CA LEU A 75 12.73 -16.95 -7.55
C LEU A 75 13.00 -16.85 -9.06
N ILE A 76 13.22 -15.66 -9.61
CA ILE A 76 13.51 -15.49 -11.05
C ILE A 76 14.76 -16.29 -11.45
N GLU A 77 15.82 -16.22 -10.64
CA GLU A 77 17.08 -16.90 -10.93
C GLU A 77 16.92 -18.42 -10.88
N SER A 78 16.19 -18.96 -9.90
CA SER A 78 16.02 -20.41 -9.74
C SER A 78 15.06 -21.02 -10.77
N ILE A 79 13.97 -20.33 -11.10
CA ILE A 79 12.92 -20.88 -11.98
C ILE A 79 13.23 -20.60 -13.46
N PHE A 80 13.67 -19.39 -13.78
CA PHE A 80 13.84 -18.94 -15.16
C PHE A 80 15.31 -18.80 -15.58
N GLN A 81 16.27 -19.09 -14.68
CA GLN A 81 17.71 -18.99 -14.93
C GLN A 81 18.15 -17.58 -15.36
N LYS A 82 17.38 -16.55 -14.96
CA LYS A 82 17.70 -15.14 -15.24
C LYS A 82 18.21 -14.45 -13.97
N LYS A 83 19.46 -13.99 -14.01
CA LYS A 83 20.09 -13.28 -12.88
C LYS A 83 19.66 -11.81 -12.79
N ASN A 84 19.38 -11.21 -13.94
CA ASN A 84 19.16 -9.77 -14.05
C ASN A 84 17.75 -9.45 -14.53
N THR A 85 17.23 -8.30 -14.11
CA THR A 85 15.95 -7.72 -14.53
C THR A 85 16.16 -6.28 -15.01
N ILE A 86 15.15 -5.70 -15.66
CA ILE A 86 15.20 -4.33 -16.17
C ILE A 86 15.10 -3.36 -14.98
N LYS A 87 16.21 -2.67 -14.70
CA LYS A 87 16.35 -1.81 -13.51
C LYS A 87 15.27 -0.74 -13.43
N LYS A 88 15.03 -0.04 -14.54
CA LYS A 88 14.06 1.07 -14.58
C LYS A 88 12.66 0.62 -14.17
N LEU A 89 12.19 -0.49 -14.74
CA LEU A 89 10.85 -1.00 -14.44
C LEU A 89 10.75 -1.54 -13.01
N ALA A 90 11.77 -2.24 -12.53
CA ALA A 90 11.81 -2.75 -11.16
C ALA A 90 11.74 -1.62 -10.12
N ILE A 91 12.52 -0.55 -10.32
CA ILE A 91 12.53 0.61 -9.40
C ILE A 91 11.21 1.39 -9.49
N ILE A 92 10.67 1.62 -10.70
CA ILE A 92 9.36 2.30 -10.85
C ILE A 92 8.26 1.50 -10.14
N HIS A 93 8.22 0.17 -10.34
CA HIS A 93 7.28 -0.71 -9.66
C HIS A 93 7.37 -0.56 -8.14
N LEU A 94 8.58 -0.68 -7.58
CA LEU A 94 8.81 -0.58 -6.14
C LEU A 94 8.36 0.78 -5.58
N VAL A 95 8.79 1.89 -6.22
CA VAL A 95 8.46 3.25 -5.76
C VAL A 95 6.97 3.53 -5.89
N PHE A 96 6.34 3.11 -6.99
CA PHE A 96 4.92 3.36 -7.21
C PHE A 96 4.07 2.62 -6.20
N VAL A 97 4.32 1.34 -5.95
CA VAL A 97 3.53 0.56 -4.98
C VAL A 97 3.71 1.12 -3.57
N GLU A 98 4.95 1.45 -3.18
CA GLU A 98 5.23 1.98 -1.83
C GLU A 98 4.61 3.36 -1.60
N LEU A 99 4.86 4.32 -2.49
CA LEU A 99 4.31 5.66 -2.37
C LEU A 99 2.78 5.64 -2.40
N ALA A 100 2.22 4.80 -3.28
CA ALA A 100 0.79 4.72 -3.45
C ALA A 100 0.09 4.03 -2.28
N ILE A 101 0.69 3.01 -1.64
CA ILE A 101 0.05 2.37 -0.49
C ILE A 101 0.04 3.29 0.73
N TYR A 102 1.09 4.08 0.97
CA TYR A 102 1.09 5.11 2.01
C TYR A 102 0.08 6.23 1.71
N GLY A 103 -0.01 6.68 0.46
CA GLY A 103 -1.01 7.68 0.06
C GLY A 103 -2.44 7.18 0.22
N CYS A 104 -2.71 5.94 -0.19
CA CYS A 104 -4.01 5.29 -0.03
C CYS A 104 -4.36 5.12 1.45
N ALA A 105 -3.45 4.54 2.24
CA ALA A 105 -3.67 4.30 3.66
C ALA A 105 -3.89 5.59 4.44
N SER A 106 -3.09 6.63 4.19
CA SER A 106 -3.21 7.92 4.89
C SER A 106 -4.50 8.66 4.54
N THR A 107 -4.84 8.80 3.26
CA THR A 107 -6.06 9.50 2.83
C THR A 107 -7.32 8.79 3.29
N MET A 108 -7.39 7.46 3.16
CA MET A 108 -8.54 6.68 3.64
C MET A 108 -8.65 6.66 5.16
N SER A 109 -7.52 6.56 5.88
CA SER A 109 -7.53 6.64 7.34
C SER A 109 -8.01 8.01 7.82
N PHE A 110 -7.63 9.08 7.12
CA PHE A 110 -8.11 10.43 7.41
C PHE A 110 -9.62 10.56 7.20
N ILE A 111 -10.14 10.07 6.06
CA ILE A 111 -11.59 10.00 5.78
C ILE A 111 -12.32 9.26 6.91
N GLY A 112 -11.83 8.08 7.28
CA GLY A 112 -12.45 7.26 8.31
C GLY A 112 -12.42 7.91 9.68
N TRP A 113 -11.27 8.45 10.08
CA TRP A 113 -11.11 9.14 11.36
C TRP A 113 -12.03 10.36 11.46
N GLN A 114 -11.92 11.29 10.50
CA GLN A 114 -12.64 12.56 10.58
C GLN A 114 -14.14 12.37 10.43
N GLY A 115 -14.58 11.58 9.47
CA GLY A 115 -16.01 11.41 9.26
C GLY A 115 -16.65 10.56 10.36
N GLY A 116 -15.97 9.53 10.88
CA GLY A 116 -16.48 8.76 12.00
C GLY A 116 -16.55 9.57 13.31
N GLN A 117 -15.55 10.44 13.57
CA GLN A 117 -15.60 11.35 14.72
C GLN A 117 -16.67 12.43 14.56
N ALA A 118 -16.82 13.01 13.38
CA ALA A 118 -17.84 14.02 13.11
C ALA A 118 -19.26 13.48 13.33
N LEU A 119 -19.55 12.25 12.89
CA LEU A 119 -20.84 11.61 13.18
C LEU A 119 -21.05 11.37 14.68
N ARG A 120 -20.00 10.95 15.40
CA ARG A 120 -20.07 10.79 16.87
C ARG A 120 -20.32 12.10 17.60
N GLN A 121 -19.90 13.22 17.02
CA GLN A 121 -20.17 14.57 17.52
C GLN A 121 -21.58 15.08 17.13
N GLY A 122 -22.37 14.28 16.41
CA GLY A 122 -23.75 14.60 16.04
C GLY A 122 -23.90 15.39 14.74
N LEU A 123 -22.85 15.50 13.92
CA LEU A 123 -22.98 16.14 12.61
C LEU A 123 -23.88 15.31 11.69
N SER A 124 -24.61 16.01 10.81
CA SER A 124 -25.43 15.35 9.81
C SER A 124 -24.57 14.60 8.78
N ILE A 125 -25.12 13.53 8.19
CA ILE A 125 -24.45 12.77 7.13
C ILE A 125 -24.07 13.67 5.95
N ALA A 126 -24.91 14.66 5.61
CA ALA A 126 -24.61 15.62 4.55
C ALA A 126 -23.37 16.46 4.87
N SER A 127 -23.29 17.01 6.08
CA SER A 127 -22.13 17.78 6.55
C SER A 127 -20.85 16.94 6.56
N VAL A 128 -20.95 15.67 6.95
CA VAL A 128 -19.81 14.73 6.92
C VAL A 128 -19.39 14.41 5.49
N GLY A 129 -20.34 14.28 4.56
CA GLY A 129 -20.06 14.13 3.13
C GLY A 129 -19.17 15.25 2.60
N PHE A 130 -19.56 16.51 2.84
CA PHE A 130 -18.75 17.67 2.46
C PHE A 130 -17.36 17.70 3.12
N LEU A 131 -17.24 17.20 4.35
CA LEU A 131 -15.96 17.15 5.07
C LEU A 131 -14.98 16.17 4.44
N ILE A 132 -15.45 15.00 3.99
CA ILE A 132 -14.59 13.91 3.49
C ILE A 132 -14.38 13.95 1.97
N GLU A 133 -15.31 14.55 1.23
CA GLU A 133 -15.30 14.61 -0.24
C GLU A 133 -13.95 15.05 -0.86
N PRO A 134 -13.25 16.07 -0.34
CA PRO A 134 -11.96 16.51 -0.90
C PRO A 134 -10.88 15.43 -0.91
N TYR A 135 -10.99 14.40 -0.05
CA TYR A 135 -10.00 13.33 0.08
C TYR A 135 -10.31 12.12 -0.80
N VAL A 136 -11.54 11.99 -1.31
CA VAL A 136 -11.97 10.87 -2.16
C VAL A 136 -11.16 10.82 -3.46
N LEU A 137 -10.98 11.98 -4.11
CA LEU A 137 -10.20 12.08 -5.36
C LEU A 137 -8.72 11.73 -5.14
N PRO A 138 -8.00 12.32 -4.16
CA PRO A 138 -6.65 11.88 -3.80
C PRO A 138 -6.54 10.37 -3.54
N THR A 139 -7.48 9.77 -2.79
CA THR A 139 -7.51 8.32 -2.59
C THR A 139 -7.57 7.58 -3.93
N GLY A 140 -8.45 7.99 -4.84
CA GLY A 140 -8.57 7.39 -6.17
C GLY A 140 -7.28 7.47 -6.99
N VAL A 141 -6.53 8.58 -6.90
CA VAL A 141 -5.22 8.73 -7.56
C VAL A 141 -4.22 7.71 -7.00
N PHE A 142 -4.13 7.58 -5.68
CA PHE A 142 -3.21 6.61 -5.07
C PHE A 142 -3.61 5.17 -5.37
N VAL A 143 -4.89 4.82 -5.34
CA VAL A 143 -5.36 3.48 -5.77
C VAL A 143 -4.93 3.20 -7.21
N SER A 144 -5.09 4.17 -8.10
CA SER A 144 -4.66 4.04 -9.50
C SER A 144 -3.15 3.83 -9.63
N LEU A 145 -2.35 4.52 -8.83
CA LEU A 145 -0.89 4.35 -8.80
C LEU A 145 -0.48 2.96 -8.28
N VAL A 146 -1.18 2.40 -7.29
CA VAL A 146 -0.94 1.01 -6.86
C VAL A 146 -1.17 0.07 -8.04
N LEU A 147 -2.32 0.18 -8.73
CA LEU A 147 -2.66 -0.70 -9.86
C LEU A 147 -1.63 -0.58 -11.00
N LEU A 148 -1.23 0.64 -11.36
CA LEU A 148 -0.20 0.87 -12.37
C LEU A 148 1.16 0.29 -11.93
N GLY A 149 1.53 0.46 -10.66
CA GLY A 149 2.73 -0.15 -10.08
C GLY A 149 2.72 -1.67 -10.27
N GLN A 150 1.62 -2.34 -9.89
CA GLN A 150 1.46 -3.78 -10.04
C GLN A 150 1.59 -4.23 -11.50
N LEU A 151 0.95 -3.51 -12.43
CA LEU A 151 1.06 -3.81 -13.87
C LEU A 151 2.49 -3.68 -14.38
N ILE A 152 3.22 -2.65 -13.94
CA ILE A 152 4.65 -2.46 -14.28
C ILE A 152 5.49 -3.60 -13.71
N GLY A 153 5.21 -4.04 -12.49
CA GLY A 153 5.86 -5.20 -11.87
C GLY A 153 5.69 -6.46 -12.69
N VAL A 154 4.44 -6.81 -13.02
CA VAL A 154 4.09 -7.96 -13.85
C VAL A 154 4.76 -7.87 -15.24
N TYR A 155 4.67 -6.72 -15.89
CA TYR A 155 5.29 -6.49 -17.19
C TYR A 155 6.82 -6.65 -17.14
N ASN A 156 7.46 -6.20 -16.05
CA ASN A 156 8.90 -6.37 -15.85
C ASN A 156 9.29 -7.85 -15.72
N ILE A 157 8.51 -8.66 -15.00
CA ILE A 157 8.75 -10.11 -14.90
C ILE A 157 8.67 -10.76 -16.29
N PHE A 158 7.60 -10.52 -17.04
CA PHE A 158 7.45 -11.07 -18.39
C PHE A 158 8.57 -10.63 -19.33
N SER A 159 8.96 -9.36 -19.27
CA SER A 159 10.06 -8.83 -20.06
C SER A 159 11.37 -9.52 -19.69
N THR A 160 11.63 -9.71 -18.40
CA THR A 160 12.83 -10.39 -17.88
C THR A 160 12.93 -11.84 -18.37
N ILE A 161 11.81 -12.58 -18.35
CA ILE A 161 11.77 -13.98 -18.83
C ILE A 161 12.06 -14.06 -20.33
N ARG A 162 11.63 -13.07 -21.11
CA ARG A 162 11.83 -13.01 -22.57
C ARG A 162 13.19 -12.44 -23.00
N MET A 163 13.99 -11.90 -22.09
CA MET A 163 15.33 -11.42 -22.42
C MET A 163 16.19 -12.61 -22.87
N LYS A 164 16.88 -12.48 -24.01
CA LYS A 164 17.84 -13.48 -24.48
C LYS A 164 19.03 -13.54 -23.53
#